data_AF-A0A9P1AXF4-F1
#
_entry.id   AF-A0A9P1AXF4-F1
#
_cell.length_a   1.000
_cell.length_b   1.000
_cell.length_c   1.000
_cell.angle_alpha   90.00
_cell.angle_beta   90.00
_cell.angle_gamma   90.00
#
_symmetry.space_group_name_H-M   'P 1'
#
loop_
_entity.id
_entity.type
_entity.pdbx_description
1 polymer ?
#
loop_
_entity_poly.entity_id
_entity_poly.type
_entity_poly.pdbx_seq_one_letter_code
_entity_poly.pdbx_strand_id
1 'polypeptide(L)'
;MPSQHSSQPRKSIMELAEDSGLFDINASDLVCEASAKRICYYDFVLSCRRCPQAEGNGTMLYLAKFDERVNLEVFETAHIPQELFEDGLPQHDLGLMTLGVLIWKHTIAKSRLLCLVRNMDGDNTQPLEALKRATYKFSVLHHVQTMVPRRMSLSSNSSFGSNHSYHSEGMRMRILLCQLRSQVDQIPAQAVRETKALLNPSSNPILCLCFPIV
;
A
#
# COMPACT_ATOMS: atom_id res chain seq x y z
N MET A 1 -24.81 -18.05 20.66
CA MET A 1 -24.22 -18.78 19.51
C MET A 1 -22.74 -18.41 19.48
N PRO A 2 -21.81 -19.30 19.86
CA PRO A 2 -20.39 -18.99 19.78
C PRO A 2 -19.96 -18.96 18.31
N SER A 3 -19.47 -17.82 17.86
CA SER A 3 -18.91 -17.58 16.53
C SER A 3 -17.64 -18.41 16.35
N GLN A 4 -17.67 -19.34 15.39
CA GLN A 4 -16.49 -20.10 14.98
C GLN A 4 -15.47 -19.14 14.37
N HIS A 5 -14.37 -18.89 15.08
CA HIS A 5 -13.17 -18.34 14.47
C HIS A 5 -12.63 -19.39 13.49
N SER A 6 -12.81 -19.20 12.19
CA SER A 6 -12.07 -19.98 11.20
C SER A 6 -10.59 -19.62 11.35
N SER A 7 -9.82 -20.47 12.00
CA SER A 7 -8.37 -20.35 12.13
C SER A 7 -7.71 -20.64 10.79
N GLN A 8 -7.88 -19.74 9.82
CA GLN A 8 -7.01 -19.75 8.66
C GLN A 8 -5.58 -19.47 9.14
N PRO A 9 -4.58 -20.25 8.68
CA PRO A 9 -3.20 -20.01 9.05
C PRO A 9 -2.80 -18.59 8.64
N ARG A 10 -2.12 -17.88 9.55
CA ARG A 10 -1.61 -16.54 9.29
C ARG A 10 -0.64 -16.62 8.10
N LYS A 11 -0.94 -15.90 7.01
CA LYS A 11 -0.09 -15.83 5.81
C LYS A 11 1.38 -15.61 6.18
N SER A 12 2.30 -16.23 5.46
CA SER A 12 3.74 -15.98 5.64
C SER A 12 4.11 -14.55 5.20
N ILE A 13 5.29 -14.08 5.60
CA ILE A 13 5.82 -12.78 5.14
C ILE A 13 6.00 -12.74 3.62
N MET A 14 6.33 -13.90 3.03
CA MET A 14 6.51 -14.06 1.59
C MET A 14 5.19 -13.89 0.85
N GLU A 15 4.14 -14.56 1.32
CA GLU A 15 2.80 -14.43 0.74
C GLU A 15 2.27 -13.00 0.83
N LEU A 16 2.51 -12.32 1.97
CA LEU A 16 2.13 -10.91 2.09
C LEU A 16 2.90 -10.00 1.15
N ALA A 17 4.20 -10.23 0.97
CA ALA A 17 5.05 -9.42 0.11
C ALA A 17 4.71 -9.62 -1.38
N GLU A 18 4.33 -10.84 -1.75
CA GLU A 18 3.77 -11.16 -3.06
C GLU A 18 2.43 -10.43 -3.27
N ASP A 19 1.52 -10.54 -2.30
CA ASP A 19 0.21 -9.88 -2.34
C ASP A 19 0.33 -8.35 -2.44
N SER A 20 1.33 -7.76 -1.81
CA SER A 20 1.59 -6.32 -1.84
C SER A 20 2.32 -5.85 -3.10
N GLY A 21 2.79 -6.77 -3.95
CA GLY A 21 3.56 -6.45 -5.17
C GLY A 21 5.02 -6.07 -4.92
N LEU A 22 5.58 -6.39 -3.74
CA LEU A 22 6.99 -6.08 -3.45
C LEU A 22 7.97 -6.92 -4.30
N PHE A 23 7.52 -8.05 -4.85
CA PHE A 23 8.29 -8.83 -5.81
C PHE A 23 8.21 -8.30 -7.24
N ASP A 24 7.29 -7.37 -7.53
CA ASP A 24 7.17 -6.73 -8.85
C ASP A 24 8.14 -5.54 -9.00
N ILE A 25 8.75 -5.09 -7.91
CA ILE A 25 9.74 -4.02 -7.87
C ILE A 25 11.14 -4.56 -7.55
N ASN A 26 12.16 -3.85 -8.01
CA ASN A 26 13.57 -4.10 -7.72
C ASN A 26 14.08 -3.10 -6.68
N ALA A 27 15.25 -3.37 -6.08
CA ALA A 27 15.90 -2.42 -5.17
C ALA A 27 16.23 -1.07 -5.83
N SER A 28 16.41 -1.02 -7.15
CA SER A 28 16.59 0.22 -7.92
C SER A 28 15.33 1.08 -7.94
N ASP A 29 14.14 0.45 -7.93
CA ASP A 29 12.86 1.16 -7.95
C ASP A 29 12.60 1.84 -6.60
N LEU A 30 13.34 1.43 -5.56
CA LEU A 30 13.30 2.04 -4.23
C LEU A 30 14.19 3.28 -4.12
N VAL A 31 14.89 3.68 -5.19
CA VAL A 31 15.64 4.94 -5.25
C VAL A 31 14.67 6.09 -5.53
N CYS A 32 14.51 6.98 -4.55
CA CYS A 32 13.67 8.18 -4.67
C CYS A 32 14.40 9.32 -5.39
N GLU A 33 15.67 9.54 -5.08
CA GLU A 33 16.51 10.56 -5.72
C GLU A 33 17.97 10.10 -5.70
N ALA A 34 18.70 10.33 -6.80
CA ALA A 34 20.12 10.08 -6.87
C ALA A 34 20.85 11.34 -7.37
N SER A 35 21.84 11.78 -6.60
CA SER A 35 22.73 12.89 -6.96
C SER A 35 24.18 12.44 -6.87
N ALA A 36 25.11 13.23 -7.41
CA ALA A 36 26.55 12.96 -7.33
C ALA A 36 27.09 12.82 -5.90
N LYS A 37 26.35 13.29 -4.89
CA LYS A 37 26.76 13.29 -3.47
C LYS A 37 26.03 12.25 -2.61
N ARG A 38 24.84 11.82 -3.01
CA ARG A 38 23.99 10.95 -2.19
C ARG A 38 22.93 10.22 -3.01
N ILE A 39 22.65 8.98 -2.60
CA ILE A 39 21.45 8.22 -3.00
C ILE A 39 20.44 8.29 -1.85
N CYS A 40 19.21 8.66 -2.18
CA CYS A 40 18.08 8.75 -1.28
C CYS A 40 17.05 7.70 -1.68
N TYR A 41 16.76 6.76 -0.78
CA TYR A 41 15.74 5.73 -0.99
C TYR A 41 14.37 6.19 -0.46
N TYR A 42 13.29 5.55 -0.90
CA TYR A 42 12.01 5.67 -0.21
C TYR A 42 12.08 5.01 1.16
N ASP A 43 11.46 5.65 2.14
CA ASP A 43 11.37 5.13 3.50
C ASP A 43 10.22 4.11 3.60
N PHE A 44 9.16 4.32 2.81
CA PHE A 44 7.97 3.49 2.81
C PHE A 44 7.48 3.15 1.40
N VAL A 45 6.87 1.98 1.28
CA VAL A 45 6.07 1.55 0.13
C VAL A 45 4.64 1.26 0.59
N LEU A 46 3.66 1.89 -0.05
CA LEU A 46 2.24 1.69 0.17
C LEU A 46 1.61 1.03 -1.05
N SER A 47 0.83 -0.03 -0.84
CA SER A 47 0.12 -0.71 -1.93
C SER A 47 -1.20 -1.30 -1.46
N CYS A 48 -1.97 -1.85 -2.40
CA CYS A 48 -3.24 -2.49 -2.09
C CYS A 48 -3.51 -3.71 -2.97
N ARG A 49 -4.38 -4.59 -2.46
CA ARG A 49 -4.88 -5.78 -3.17
C ARG A 49 -6.32 -6.06 -2.75
N ARG A 50 -7.21 -6.27 -3.72
CA ARG A 50 -8.56 -6.77 -3.46
C ARG A 50 -8.52 -8.17 -2.83
N CYS A 51 -9.26 -8.37 -1.76
CA CYS A 51 -9.32 -9.64 -1.06
C CYS A 51 -10.33 -10.58 -1.73
N PRO A 52 -9.99 -11.86 -1.95
CA PRO A 52 -11.00 -12.85 -2.34
C PRO A 52 -12.01 -13.06 -1.20
N GLN A 53 -13.18 -13.61 -1.53
CA GLN A 53 -14.24 -13.88 -0.54
C GLN A 53 -13.75 -14.74 0.64
N ALA A 54 -12.85 -15.69 0.39
CA ALA A 54 -12.26 -16.56 1.41
C ALA A 54 -11.45 -15.79 2.48
N GLU A 55 -11.04 -14.56 2.21
CA GLU A 55 -10.28 -13.68 3.11
C GLU A 55 -11.14 -12.55 3.70
N GLY A 56 -12.48 -12.65 3.59
CA GLY A 56 -13.42 -11.69 4.18
C GLY A 56 -14.00 -10.66 3.22
N ASN A 57 -13.64 -10.71 1.92
CA ASN A 57 -14.05 -9.73 0.89
C ASN A 57 -13.57 -8.29 1.20
N GLY A 58 -13.52 -7.41 0.20
CA GLY A 58 -13.01 -6.05 0.38
C GLY A 58 -11.57 -5.88 -0.11
N THR A 59 -10.74 -5.09 0.58
CA THR A 59 -9.37 -4.75 0.12
C THR A 59 -8.36 -4.73 1.27
N MET A 60 -7.19 -5.33 1.05
CA MET A 60 -6.05 -5.21 1.96
C MET A 60 -5.14 -4.06 1.52
N LEU A 61 -4.79 -3.18 2.45
CA LEU A 61 -3.71 -2.22 2.31
C LEU A 61 -2.43 -2.74 2.96
N TYR A 62 -1.29 -2.35 2.41
CA TYR A 62 0.04 -2.79 2.79
C TYR A 62 0.96 -1.60 2.96
N LEU A 63 1.63 -1.47 4.11
CA LEU A 63 2.68 -0.48 4.33
C LEU A 63 3.97 -1.20 4.70
N ALA A 64 4.97 -1.11 3.82
CA ALA A 64 6.30 -1.65 4.05
C ALA A 64 7.28 -0.51 4.36
N LYS A 65 7.99 -0.59 5.48
CA LYS A 65 9.07 0.33 5.85
C LYS A 65 10.42 -0.28 5.48
N PHE A 66 11.27 0.47 4.81
CA PHE A 66 12.62 0.06 4.45
C PHE A 66 13.68 0.82 5.25
N ASP A 67 14.77 0.14 5.58
CA ASP A 67 15.96 0.77 6.15
C ASP A 67 16.81 1.49 5.07
N GLU A 68 17.88 2.16 5.48
CA GLU A 68 18.80 2.86 4.55
C GLU A 68 19.51 1.92 3.56
N ARG A 69 19.52 0.62 3.85
CA ARG A 69 20.09 -0.43 3.01
C ARG A 69 19.03 -1.10 2.14
N VAL A 70 17.77 -0.66 2.18
CA VAL A 70 16.65 -1.21 1.43
C VAL A 70 16.29 -2.63 1.90
N ASN A 71 16.42 -2.92 3.19
CA ASN A 71 15.87 -4.12 3.82
C ASN A 71 14.51 -3.81 4.43
N LEU A 72 13.58 -4.77 4.37
CA LEU A 72 12.27 -4.61 4.99
C LEU A 72 12.44 -4.61 6.52
N GLU A 73 12.08 -3.52 7.19
CA GLU A 73 12.17 -3.39 8.65
C GLU A 73 10.80 -3.70 9.27
N VAL A 74 9.75 -3.08 8.75
CA VAL A 74 8.38 -3.20 9.25
C VAL A 74 7.44 -3.51 8.10
N PHE A 75 6.49 -4.42 8.33
CA PHE A 75 5.43 -4.69 7.38
C PHE A 75 4.07 -4.69 8.07
N GLU A 76 3.28 -3.64 7.82
CA GLU A 76 1.95 -3.45 8.37
C GLU A 76 0.88 -3.72 7.31
N THR A 77 -0.25 -4.27 7.75
CA THR A 77 -1.42 -4.46 6.88
C THR A 77 -2.67 -3.82 7.48
N ALA A 78 -3.63 -3.42 6.64
CA ALA A 78 -4.93 -2.94 7.11
C ALA A 78 -6.04 -3.49 6.21
N HIS A 79 -6.96 -4.26 6.79
CA HIS A 79 -8.10 -4.80 6.05
C HIS A 79 -9.22 -3.77 5.97
N ILE A 80 -9.59 -3.39 4.76
CA ILE A 80 -10.72 -2.49 4.48
C ILE A 80 -11.92 -3.37 4.14
N PRO A 81 -12.90 -3.49 5.05
CA PRO A 81 -14.03 -4.38 4.88
C PRO A 81 -14.99 -3.85 3.80
N GLN A 82 -15.76 -4.75 3.19
CA GLN A 82 -16.55 -4.46 2.00
C GLN A 82 -17.61 -3.37 2.23
N GLU A 83 -18.17 -3.31 3.43
CA GLU A 83 -19.25 -2.42 3.84
C GLU A 83 -18.83 -0.94 3.73
N LEU A 84 -17.55 -0.63 3.95
CA LEU A 84 -17.06 0.74 3.81
C LEU A 84 -17.15 1.24 2.36
N PHE A 85 -16.99 0.34 1.38
CA PHE A 85 -17.16 0.68 -0.04
C PHE A 85 -18.62 0.87 -0.42
N GLU A 86 -19.53 0.10 0.18
CA GLU A 86 -20.98 0.29 0.02
C GLU A 86 -21.43 1.65 0.57
N ASP A 87 -20.79 2.12 1.64
CA ASP A 87 -20.95 3.47 2.18
C ASP A 87 -20.22 4.56 1.36
N GLY A 88 -19.70 4.25 0.18
CA GLY A 88 -19.12 5.23 -0.75
C GLY A 88 -17.62 5.50 -0.59
N LEU A 89 -16.86 4.61 0.07
CA LEU A 89 -15.39 4.65 0.01
C LEU A 89 -14.93 4.27 -1.42
N PRO A 90 -13.88 4.91 -1.98
CA PRO A 90 -13.34 4.55 -3.29
C PRO A 90 -12.84 3.10 -3.36
N GLN A 91 -13.06 2.45 -4.51
CA GLN A 91 -12.53 1.12 -4.81
C GLN A 91 -11.33 1.12 -5.77
N HIS A 92 -10.93 2.30 -6.26
CA HIS A 92 -9.79 2.47 -7.14
C HIS A 92 -8.51 2.72 -6.32
N ASP A 93 -7.38 2.21 -6.80
CA ASP A 93 -6.13 2.13 -6.04
C ASP A 93 -5.65 3.49 -5.53
N LEU A 94 -5.73 4.56 -6.32
CA LEU A 94 -5.30 5.91 -5.89
C LEU A 94 -6.12 6.47 -4.71
N GLY A 95 -7.43 6.24 -4.72
CA GLY A 95 -8.30 6.61 -3.61
C GLY A 95 -7.98 5.80 -2.35
N LEU A 96 -7.62 4.53 -2.53
CA LEU A 96 -7.13 3.66 -1.47
C LEU A 96 -5.73 4.08 -0.95
N MET A 97 -4.84 4.60 -1.80
CA MET A 97 -3.58 5.20 -1.35
C MET A 97 -3.83 6.40 -0.44
N THR A 98 -4.81 7.24 -0.80
CA THR A 98 -5.24 8.36 0.04
C THR A 98 -5.72 7.88 1.41
N LEU A 99 -6.51 6.79 1.46
CA LEU A 99 -6.91 6.17 2.72
C LEU A 99 -5.71 5.64 3.51
N GLY A 100 -4.79 4.92 2.87
CA GLY A 100 -3.58 4.41 3.51
C GLY A 100 -2.74 5.51 4.15
N VAL A 101 -2.50 6.61 3.42
CA VAL A 101 -1.80 7.80 3.96
C VAL A 101 -2.47 8.31 5.24
N LEU A 102 -3.80 8.32 5.30
CA LEU A 102 -4.55 8.82 6.46
C LEU A 102 -4.60 7.83 7.64
N ILE A 103 -4.60 6.52 7.35
CA ILE A 103 -4.47 5.47 8.38
C ILE A 103 -3.10 5.58 9.07
N TRP A 104 -2.02 5.67 8.27
CA TRP A 104 -0.65 5.67 8.78
C TRP A 104 -0.02 7.06 8.91
N LYS A 105 -0.83 8.13 8.91
CA LYS A 105 -0.38 9.53 8.84
C LYS A 105 0.75 9.90 9.82
N HIS A 106 0.71 9.36 11.04
CA HIS A 106 1.74 9.62 12.06
C HIS A 106 3.01 8.79 11.84
N THR A 107 2.87 7.58 11.30
CA THR A 107 3.98 6.68 10.97
C THR A 107 4.79 7.19 9.79
N ILE A 108 4.13 7.72 8.76
CA ILE A 108 4.79 8.15 7.51
C ILE A 108 5.14 9.64 7.47
N ALA A 109 4.80 10.42 8.50
CA ALA A 109 5.02 11.87 8.50
C ALA A 109 6.49 12.21 8.19
N LYS A 110 6.71 13.25 7.37
CA LYS A 110 8.04 13.73 6.92
C LYS A 110 8.89 12.66 6.20
N SER A 111 8.28 11.62 5.66
CA SER A 111 8.97 10.52 5.00
C SER A 111 8.78 10.55 3.47
N ARG A 112 9.53 9.71 2.77
CA ARG A 112 9.43 9.47 1.32
C ARG A 112 8.64 8.19 1.08
N LEU A 113 7.51 8.33 0.40
CA LEU A 113 6.53 7.27 0.18
C LEU A 113 6.45 6.92 -1.31
N LEU A 114 6.60 5.64 -1.64
CA LEU A 114 6.27 5.09 -2.95
C LEU A 114 4.89 4.43 -2.90
N CYS A 115 3.93 4.95 -3.65
CA CYS A 115 2.61 4.37 -3.80
C CYS A 115 2.57 3.47 -5.04
N LEU A 116 2.37 2.17 -4.84
CA LEU A 116 2.21 1.19 -5.90
C LEU A 116 0.74 0.99 -6.23
N VAL A 117 0.37 1.27 -7.48
CA VAL A 117 -1.00 1.12 -7.98
C VAL A 117 -1.03 0.11 -9.12
N ARG A 118 -2.02 -0.77 -9.17
CA ARG A 118 -2.13 -1.82 -10.21
C ARG A 118 -2.77 -1.29 -11.48
N ASN A 119 -3.68 -0.33 -11.36
CA ASN A 119 -4.37 0.26 -12.48
C ASN A 119 -4.47 1.80 -12.34
N MET A 120 -4.18 2.49 -13.44
CA MET A 120 -4.38 3.94 -13.62
C MET A 120 -5.28 4.24 -14.84
N ASP A 121 -6.17 3.34 -15.23
CA ASP A 121 -7.10 3.57 -16.33
C ASP A 121 -8.14 4.65 -15.95
N GLY A 122 -8.32 5.64 -16.81
CA GLY A 122 -9.32 6.70 -16.66
C GLY A 122 -8.76 8.05 -16.20
N ASP A 123 -9.66 8.98 -15.84
CA ASP A 123 -9.28 10.29 -15.32
C ASP A 123 -8.85 10.18 -13.85
N ASN A 124 -7.54 10.27 -13.62
CA ASN A 124 -6.92 10.19 -12.31
C ASN A 124 -6.60 11.56 -11.70
N THR A 125 -6.95 12.67 -12.37
CA THR A 125 -6.59 14.01 -11.87
C THR A 125 -7.11 14.23 -10.45
N GLN A 126 -8.39 13.93 -10.22
CA GLN A 126 -9.01 14.15 -8.92
C GLN A 126 -8.43 13.22 -7.82
N PRO A 127 -8.32 11.89 -8.00
CA PRO A 127 -7.65 11.02 -7.03
C PRO A 127 -6.20 11.41 -6.72
N LEU A 128 -5.44 11.87 -7.73
CA LEU A 128 -4.07 12.35 -7.53
C LEU A 128 -4.02 13.63 -6.70
N GLU A 129 -4.92 14.59 -6.95
CA GLU A 129 -5.00 15.80 -6.14
C GLU A 129 -5.41 15.51 -4.69
N ALA A 130 -6.31 14.55 -4.47
CA ALA A 130 -6.67 14.09 -3.13
C ALA A 130 -5.45 13.50 -2.39
N LEU A 131 -4.67 12.64 -3.07
CA LEU A 131 -3.45 12.05 -2.53
C LEU A 131 -2.39 13.13 -2.22
N LYS A 132 -2.18 14.10 -3.12
CA LYS A 132 -1.29 15.24 -2.90
C LYS A 132 -1.68 16.03 -1.66
N ARG A 133 -2.98 16.30 -1.47
CA ARG A 133 -3.46 17.05 -0.29
C ARG A 133 -3.29 16.25 1.00
N ALA A 134 -3.58 14.94 0.97
CA ALA A 134 -3.39 14.08 2.13
C ALA A 134 -1.93 14.03 2.57
N THR A 135 -1.00 13.88 1.63
CA THR A 135 0.45 13.79 1.90
C THR A 135 1.05 15.14 2.30
N TYR A 136 0.62 16.25 1.67
CA TYR A 136 1.11 17.61 1.95
C TYR A 136 0.97 17.99 3.43
N LYS A 137 -0.18 17.67 4.04
CA LYS A 137 -0.47 17.97 5.46
C LYS A 137 0.56 17.36 6.42
N PHE A 138 1.16 16.23 6.07
CA PHE A 138 2.14 15.52 6.88
C PHE A 138 3.57 15.64 6.35
N SER A 139 3.80 16.55 5.40
CA SER A 139 5.09 16.77 4.73
C SER A 139 5.68 15.50 4.12
N VAL A 140 4.82 14.63 3.58
CA VAL A 140 5.24 13.38 2.94
C VAL A 140 5.56 13.65 1.48
N LEU A 141 6.79 13.33 1.06
CA LEU A 141 7.13 13.27 -0.36
C LEU A 141 6.56 11.97 -0.91
N HIS A 142 5.76 12.03 -1.97
CA HIS A 142 5.13 10.84 -2.54
C HIS A 142 5.41 10.73 -4.03
N HIS A 143 5.58 9.49 -4.49
CA HIS A 143 5.60 9.15 -5.90
C HIS A 143 4.60 8.03 -6.15
N VAL A 144 3.93 8.04 -7.29
CA VAL A 144 3.00 6.98 -7.72
C VAL A 144 3.66 6.21 -8.84
N GLN A 145 3.71 4.88 -8.69
CA GLN A 145 4.21 3.97 -9.71
C GLN A 145 3.15 2.93 -10.04
N THR A 146 2.82 2.82 -11.32
CA THR A 146 1.96 1.75 -11.81
C THR A 146 2.75 0.44 -11.86
N MET A 147 2.26 -0.57 -11.15
CA MET A 147 2.78 -1.93 -11.25
C MET A 147 2.39 -2.49 -12.61
N VAL A 148 3.36 -2.62 -13.50
CA VAL A 148 3.19 -3.40 -14.73
C VAL A 148 3.44 -4.86 -14.36
N PRO A 149 2.47 -5.76 -14.49
CA PRO A 149 2.72 -7.19 -14.28
C PRO A 149 3.85 -7.58 -15.24
N ARG A 150 5.01 -7.98 -14.69
CA ARG A 150 6.10 -8.47 -15.53
C ARG A 150 5.59 -9.74 -16.19
N ARG A 151 5.39 -9.72 -17.52
CA ARG A 151 4.95 -10.88 -18.28
C ARG A 151 5.85 -12.07 -17.92
N MET A 152 5.28 -13.09 -17.26
CA MET A 152 5.88 -14.42 -17.26
C MET A 152 5.98 -14.84 -18.72
N SER A 153 7.20 -15.11 -19.20
CA SER A 153 7.38 -15.74 -20.49
C SER A 153 6.64 -17.09 -20.46
N LEU A 154 5.58 -17.19 -21.26
CA LEU A 154 4.88 -18.43 -21.56
C LEU A 154 5.85 -19.40 -22.22
N SER A 155 6.48 -20.26 -21.43
CA SER A 155 7.06 -21.51 -21.88
C SER A 155 6.52 -22.64 -21.02
N SER A 156 5.46 -23.26 -21.55
CA SER A 156 5.16 -24.69 -21.54
C SER A 156 5.07 -25.45 -20.21
N ASN A 157 3.87 -25.98 -19.93
CA ASN A 157 3.53 -27.16 -19.13
C ASN A 157 4.71 -27.97 -18.55
N SER A 158 4.88 -27.94 -17.23
CA SER A 158 5.00 -29.13 -16.36
C SER A 158 5.31 -28.72 -14.92
N SER A 159 4.65 -29.41 -13.98
CA SER A 159 5.08 -29.73 -12.60
C SER A 159 5.46 -28.59 -11.64
N PHE A 160 4.81 -28.59 -10.47
CA PHE A 160 5.24 -27.98 -9.21
C PHE A 160 6.73 -27.58 -9.17
N GLY A 161 7.03 -26.29 -9.29
CA GLY A 161 8.42 -25.82 -9.26
C GLY A 161 8.61 -24.38 -9.74
N SER A 162 8.71 -23.46 -8.78
CA SER A 162 9.60 -22.28 -8.77
C SER A 162 10.17 -21.80 -10.13
N ASN A 163 9.48 -20.88 -10.81
CA ASN A 163 10.02 -20.12 -11.95
C ASN A 163 9.89 -18.59 -11.72
N HIS A 164 10.40 -18.08 -10.59
CA HIS A 164 10.60 -16.64 -10.29
C HIS A 164 12.08 -16.19 -10.46
N SER A 165 12.81 -16.89 -11.33
CA SER A 165 14.26 -17.06 -11.23
C SER A 165 15.10 -15.78 -11.40
N TYR A 166 15.96 -15.54 -10.41
CA TYR A 166 17.09 -14.60 -10.32
C TYR A 166 16.82 -13.12 -9.99
N HIS A 167 15.89 -12.42 -10.62
CA HIS A 167 15.71 -10.98 -10.35
C HIS A 167 14.98 -10.66 -9.02
N SER A 168 14.22 -11.62 -8.49
CA SER A 168 13.49 -11.46 -7.22
C SER A 168 14.29 -11.90 -5.98
N GLU A 169 15.41 -12.63 -6.14
CA GLU A 169 16.13 -13.23 -4.99
C GLU A 169 16.70 -12.17 -4.04
N GLY A 170 17.24 -11.07 -4.60
CA GLY A 170 17.72 -9.95 -3.80
C GLY A 170 16.61 -9.31 -2.97
N MET A 171 15.45 -9.06 -3.57
CA MET A 171 14.28 -8.54 -2.85
C MET A 171 13.73 -9.55 -1.84
N ARG A 172 13.74 -10.84 -2.17
CA ARG A 172 13.34 -11.92 -1.27
C ARG A 172 14.17 -11.95 0.00
N MET A 173 15.50 -11.85 -0.13
CA MET A 173 16.40 -11.78 1.02
C MET A 173 16.11 -10.53 1.87
N ARG A 174 15.86 -9.38 1.23
CA ARG A 174 15.50 -8.13 1.92
C ARG A 174 14.18 -8.23 2.69
N ILE A 175 13.20 -8.95 2.15
CA ILE A 175 11.89 -9.19 2.77
C ILE A 175 12.02 -10.13 3.98
N LEU A 176 12.89 -11.15 3.91
CA LEU A 176 13.15 -12.05 5.05
C LEU A 176 13.72 -11.34 6.28
N LEU A 177 14.29 -10.14 6.10
CA LEU A 177 14.84 -9.34 7.19
C LEU A 177 13.78 -8.53 7.96
N CYS A 178 12.49 -8.71 7.63
CA CYS A 178 11.37 -8.08 8.34
C CYS A 178 11.47 -8.34 9.84
N GLN A 179 11.54 -7.27 10.62
CA GLN A 179 11.70 -7.32 12.07
C GLN A 179 10.34 -7.28 12.78
N LEU A 180 9.41 -6.47 12.25
CA LEU A 180 8.09 -6.28 12.83
C LEU A 180 7.00 -6.49 11.79
N ARG A 181 5.99 -7.30 12.15
CA ARG A 181 4.78 -7.49 11.36
C ARG A 181 3.54 -7.26 12.20
N SER A 182 2.78 -6.23 11.86
CA SER A 182 1.52 -5.85 12.51
C SER A 182 0.36 -5.83 11.52
N GLN A 183 -0.85 -5.81 12.06
CA GLN A 183 -2.07 -5.55 11.32
C GLN A 183 -2.84 -4.48 12.09
N VAL A 184 -3.40 -3.51 11.40
CA VAL A 184 -4.29 -2.51 11.96
C VAL A 184 -5.62 -3.20 12.28
N ASP A 185 -5.96 -3.26 13.57
CA ASP A 185 -7.16 -3.94 14.05
C ASP A 185 -8.46 -3.25 13.60
N GLN A 186 -8.45 -1.91 13.61
CA GLN A 186 -9.62 -1.10 13.25
C GLN A 186 -9.21 0.10 12.41
N ILE A 187 -9.94 0.32 11.31
CA ILE A 187 -9.71 1.47 10.44
C ILE A 187 -10.23 2.73 11.12
N PRO A 188 -9.41 3.77 11.33
CA PRO A 188 -9.86 5.00 11.98
C PRO A 188 -11.01 5.64 11.20
N ALA A 189 -12.16 5.85 11.86
CA ALA A 189 -13.33 6.48 11.24
C ALA A 189 -13.01 7.87 10.68
N GLN A 190 -12.09 8.60 11.32
CA GLN A 190 -11.59 9.87 10.81
C GLN A 190 -10.91 9.72 9.44
N ALA A 191 -10.06 8.70 9.26
CA ALA A 191 -9.39 8.46 7.99
C ALA A 191 -10.41 8.20 6.87
N VAL A 192 -11.43 7.37 7.14
CA VAL A 192 -12.53 7.11 6.19
C VAL A 192 -13.26 8.39 5.80
N ARG A 193 -13.65 9.23 6.78
CA ARG A 193 -14.36 10.50 6.50
C ARG A 193 -13.49 11.45 5.69
N GLU A 194 -12.23 11.63 6.07
CA GLU A 194 -11.29 12.51 5.37
C GLU A 194 -11.02 12.02 3.94
N THR A 195 -10.86 10.71 3.72
CA THR A 195 -10.73 10.12 2.38
C THR A 195 -11.94 10.45 1.51
N LYS A 196 -13.15 10.16 1.99
CA LYS A 196 -14.40 10.42 1.25
C LYS A 196 -14.52 11.90 0.89
N ALA A 197 -14.14 12.78 1.81
CA ALA A 197 -14.21 14.21 1.57
C ALA A 197 -13.15 14.67 0.56
N LEU A 198 -11.88 14.29 0.70
CA LEU A 198 -10.81 14.67 -0.24
C LEU A 198 -11.08 14.20 -1.69
N LEU A 199 -11.76 13.06 -1.83
CA LEU A 199 -12.13 12.48 -3.13
C LEU A 199 -13.49 12.93 -3.65
N ASN A 200 -14.20 13.80 -2.93
CA ASN A 200 -15.44 14.40 -3.42
C ASN A 200 -15.12 15.78 -4.00
N PRO A 201 -15.40 16.04 -5.29
CA PRO A 201 -15.01 17.29 -5.94
C PRO A 201 -15.83 18.49 -5.43
N SER A 202 -16.99 18.22 -4.83
CA SER A 202 -17.89 19.22 -4.25
C SER A 202 -17.60 19.49 -2.76
N SER A 203 -16.66 18.77 -2.14
CA SER A 203 -16.32 19.01 -0.75
C SER A 203 -15.50 20.29 -0.60
N ASN A 204 -15.75 21.05 0.47
CA ASN A 204 -14.91 22.20 0.78
C ASN A 204 -13.57 21.69 1.36
N PRO A 205 -12.43 21.91 0.67
CA PRO A 205 -11.14 21.35 1.09
C PRO A 205 -10.70 21.83 2.47
N ILE A 206 -11.11 23.05 2.84
CA ILE A 206 -10.71 23.72 4.09
C ILE A 206 -11.35 23.03 5.30
N LEU A 207 -12.59 22.55 5.17
CA LEU A 207 -13.31 21.90 6.26
C LEU A 207 -12.73 20.53 6.65
N CYS A 208 -12.01 19.88 5.74
CA CYS A 208 -11.35 18.59 5.99
C CYS A 208 -9.96 18.77 6.65
N LEU A 209 -9.40 19.98 6.60
CA LEU A 209 -8.04 20.28 7.03
C LEU A 209 -7.99 20.93 8.42
N CYS A 210 -9.07 21.57 8.87
CA CYS A 210 -9.06 22.44 10.06
C CYS A 210 -9.63 21.84 11.37
N PHE A 211 -10.19 20.63 11.37
CA PHE A 211 -10.75 20.07 12.61
C PHE A 211 -9.95 18.88 13.13
N PRO A 212 -9.31 18.98 14.31
CA PRO A 212 -9.12 17.80 15.14
C PRO A 212 -10.51 17.42 15.62
N ILE A 213 -11.13 16.43 14.99
CA ILE A 213 -12.33 15.82 15.57
C ILE A 213 -11.81 14.92 16.69
N VAL A 214 -11.89 15.46 17.90
CA VAL A 214 -11.66 14.81 19.19
C VAL A 214 -12.37 13.47 19.26
#